data_AF-A0A811G7U1-F1
#
_entry.id   AF-A0A811G7U1-F1
#
_cell.length_a   1.000
_cell.length_b   1.000
_cell.length_c   1.000
_cell.angle_alpha   90.00
_cell.angle_beta   90.00
_cell.angle_gamma   90.00
#
_symmetry.space_group_name_H-M   'P 1'
#
loop_
_entity.id
_entity.type
_entity.pdbx_description
1 polymer ?
#
loop_
_entity_poly.entity_id
_entity_poly.type
_entity_poly.pdbx_seq_one_letter_code
_entity_poly.pdbx_strand_id
1 'polypeptide(L)'
;MECRVGASVQETLGITEVFVRNAMNDQLQEWNRRETGNPSWLLDAPASPLRGLTQGKRREALRRAQKSAGNRSIHYPRYGAEITHDDALANTMFGMRKDILPNHDPDAEPEKRENKNRVRMWEEALEAAFPYEVDPDGHTTYWRVAHLHLLRNRVSHMDSLLNVDVLDVIGDAFSLVGSIDPVLEQWLTGTSTVKKIYSSRPPVERGKAYRRKLSCRPFLTHSEGPCPHFLYFHFTLGKIQRKLP
;
A
#
# COMPACT_ATOMS: atom_id res chain seq x y z
N MET A 1 4.53 -24.64 -1.53
CA MET A 1 4.72 -24.10 -0.16
C MET A 1 4.89 -22.59 -0.17
N GLU A 2 5.65 -22.02 -1.12
CA GLU A 2 5.70 -20.58 -1.36
C GLU A 2 4.31 -19.96 -1.55
N CYS A 3 3.40 -20.63 -2.27
CA CYS A 3 2.01 -20.16 -2.40
C CYS A 3 1.25 -20.07 -1.06
N ARG A 4 1.55 -20.94 -0.07
CA ARG A 4 0.92 -20.89 1.25
C ARG A 4 1.46 -19.73 2.09
N VAL A 5 2.76 -19.47 2.01
CA VAL A 5 3.38 -18.29 2.63
C VAL A 5 2.82 -17.02 1.99
N GLY A 6 2.78 -16.95 0.66
CA GLY A 6 2.20 -15.83 -0.08
C GLY A 6 0.75 -15.57 0.30
N ALA A 7 -0.10 -16.60 0.40
CA ALA A 7 -1.49 -16.43 0.82
C ALA A 7 -1.62 -15.86 2.25
N SER A 8 -0.83 -16.37 3.19
CA SER A 8 -0.82 -15.90 4.58
C SER A 8 -0.28 -14.46 4.72
N VAL A 9 0.72 -14.12 3.90
CA VAL A 9 1.23 -12.74 3.78
C VAL A 9 0.15 -11.83 3.21
N GLN A 10 -0.55 -12.25 2.16
CA GLN A 10 -1.63 -11.48 1.54
C GLN A 10 -2.77 -11.18 2.53
N GLU A 11 -3.13 -12.15 3.37
CA GLU A 11 -4.12 -11.98 4.44
C GLU A 11 -3.66 -10.90 5.44
N THR A 12 -2.44 -11.04 5.97
CA THR A 12 -1.87 -10.08 6.94
C THR A 12 -1.81 -8.67 6.33
N LEU A 13 -1.29 -8.54 5.10
CA LEU A 13 -1.18 -7.26 4.41
C LEU A 13 -2.53 -6.64 4.07
N GLY A 14 -3.54 -7.44 3.71
CA GLY A 14 -4.88 -6.95 3.42
C GLY A 14 -5.54 -6.34 4.66
N ILE A 15 -5.35 -6.95 5.83
CA ILE A 15 -5.83 -6.41 7.10
C ILE A 15 -5.08 -5.13 7.47
N THR A 16 -3.75 -5.14 7.40
CA THR A 16 -2.90 -3.96 7.65
C THR A 16 -3.31 -2.79 6.74
N GLU A 17 -3.56 -3.05 5.45
CA GLU A 17 -4.01 -2.03 4.51
C GLU A 17 -5.32 -1.37 4.96
N VAL A 18 -6.29 -2.14 5.43
CA VAL A 18 -7.57 -1.60 5.91
C VAL A 18 -7.37 -0.67 7.11
N PHE A 19 -6.57 -1.08 8.09
CA PHE A 19 -6.30 -0.25 9.28
C PHE A 19 -5.59 1.05 8.92
N VAL A 20 -4.47 0.96 8.20
CA VAL A 20 -3.68 2.12 7.78
C VAL A 20 -4.52 3.05 6.90
N ARG A 21 -5.29 2.49 5.96
CA ARG A 21 -6.16 3.27 5.08
C ARG A 21 -7.19 4.06 5.88
N ASN A 22 -7.85 3.44 6.84
CA ASN A 22 -8.89 4.09 7.63
C ASN A 22 -8.31 5.15 8.57
N ALA A 23 -7.22 4.83 9.30
CA ALA A 23 -6.55 5.78 10.18
C ALA A 23 -6.08 7.04 9.45
N MET A 24 -5.41 6.88 8.30
CA MET A 24 -5.00 8.01 7.46
C MET A 24 -6.21 8.75 6.89
N ASN A 25 -7.26 8.03 6.50
CA ASN A 25 -8.46 8.65 5.93
C ASN A 25 -9.16 9.59 6.92
N ASP A 26 -9.27 9.20 8.19
CA ASP A 26 -9.94 10.01 9.20
C ASP A 26 -9.22 11.35 9.39
N GLN A 27 -7.90 11.33 9.46
CA GLN A 27 -7.10 12.56 9.55
C GLN A 27 -7.18 13.42 8.29
N LEU A 28 -7.18 12.81 7.10
CA LEU A 28 -7.32 13.53 5.84
C LEU A 28 -8.70 14.16 5.67
N GLN A 29 -9.77 13.48 6.09
CA GLN A 29 -11.13 14.04 6.06
C GLN A 29 -11.24 15.23 7.00
N GLU A 30 -10.68 15.13 8.20
CA GLU A 30 -10.69 16.20 9.17
C GLU A 30 -9.87 17.40 8.68
N TRP A 31 -8.64 17.19 8.20
CA TRP A 31 -7.83 18.26 7.62
C TRP A 31 -8.55 18.92 6.43
N ASN A 32 -9.11 18.15 5.50
CA ASN A 32 -9.77 18.72 4.32
C ASN A 32 -11.04 19.51 4.70
N ARG A 33 -11.75 19.09 5.75
CA ARG A 33 -12.90 19.82 6.30
C ARG A 33 -12.48 21.16 6.86
N ARG A 34 -11.38 21.25 7.59
CA ARG A 34 -10.84 22.52 8.11
C ARG A 34 -10.48 23.48 6.98
N GLU A 35 -9.90 22.96 5.90
CA GLU A 35 -9.45 23.78 4.76
C GLU A 35 -10.58 24.22 3.81
N THR A 36 -11.61 23.38 3.63
CA THR A 36 -12.61 23.59 2.56
C THR A 36 -14.06 23.60 3.03
N GLY A 37 -14.32 23.23 4.29
CA GLY A 37 -15.67 22.93 4.80
C GLY A 37 -16.23 21.59 4.34
N ASN A 38 -15.59 20.87 3.41
CA ASN A 38 -16.02 19.56 2.92
C ASN A 38 -15.10 18.46 3.47
N PRO A 39 -15.62 17.44 4.18
CA PRO A 39 -14.79 16.32 4.65
C PRO A 39 -14.31 15.41 3.52
N SER A 40 -15.05 15.32 2.41
CA SER A 40 -14.75 14.36 1.36
C SER A 40 -13.61 14.84 0.48
N TRP A 41 -12.44 14.22 0.65
CA TRP A 41 -11.27 14.46 -0.19
C TRP A 41 -11.17 13.51 -1.40
N LEU A 42 -12.08 12.53 -1.50
CA LEU A 42 -12.11 11.55 -2.59
C LEU A 42 -13.19 11.85 -3.64
N LEU A 43 -14.41 12.21 -3.22
CA LEU A 43 -15.51 12.52 -4.15
C LEU A 43 -15.21 13.82 -4.92
N ASP A 44 -14.88 14.87 -4.18
CA ASP A 44 -14.54 16.17 -4.72
C ASP A 44 -13.02 16.40 -4.74
N ALA A 45 -12.58 17.46 -5.42
CA ALA A 45 -11.18 17.84 -5.39
C ALA A 45 -10.85 18.45 -4.01
N PRO A 46 -9.92 17.87 -3.23
CA PRO A 46 -9.59 18.40 -1.91
C PRO A 46 -8.83 19.72 -1.97
N ALA A 47 -8.50 20.29 -0.81
CA ALA A 47 -7.56 21.39 -0.70
C ALA A 47 -6.14 21.01 -1.18
N SER A 48 -5.35 22.03 -1.51
CA SER A 48 -3.91 21.87 -1.74
C SER A 48 -3.18 21.79 -0.40
N PRO A 49 -2.22 20.87 -0.22
CA PRO A 49 -1.51 20.18 -1.29
C PRO A 49 -2.05 18.78 -1.62
N LEU A 50 -2.98 18.24 -0.81
CA LEU A 50 -3.56 16.90 -1.00
C LEU A 50 -4.09 16.68 -2.41
N ARG A 51 -4.71 17.71 -3.01
CA ARG A 51 -5.21 17.69 -4.39
C ARG A 51 -4.13 17.28 -5.39
N GLY A 52 -2.94 17.88 -5.29
CA GLY A 52 -1.85 17.60 -6.21
C GLY A 52 -1.27 16.20 -6.03
N LEU A 53 -1.15 15.75 -4.79
CA LEU A 53 -0.60 14.43 -4.46
C LEU A 53 -1.53 13.28 -4.87
N THR A 54 -2.85 13.50 -4.85
CA THR A 54 -3.83 12.43 -5.01
C THR A 54 -4.61 12.46 -6.32
N GLN A 55 -4.50 13.52 -7.14
CA GLN A 55 -5.40 13.78 -8.29
C GLN A 55 -5.66 12.55 -9.18
N GLY A 56 -4.59 11.93 -9.70
CA GLY A 56 -4.71 10.81 -10.63
C GLY A 56 -5.31 9.58 -9.96
N LYS A 57 -4.76 9.18 -8.80
CA LYS A 57 -5.20 8.00 -8.05
C LYS A 57 -6.63 8.15 -7.52
N ARG A 58 -7.02 9.35 -7.10
CA ARG A 58 -8.39 9.69 -6.67
C ARG A 58 -9.39 9.49 -7.81
N ARG A 59 -9.12 10.08 -8.98
CA ARG A 59 -9.99 9.92 -10.17
C ARG A 59 -10.13 8.46 -10.59
N GLU A 60 -9.04 7.71 -10.54
CA GLU A 60 -9.06 6.28 -10.85
C GLU A 60 -9.85 5.48 -9.81
N ALA A 61 -9.71 5.79 -8.51
CA ALA A 61 -10.50 5.16 -7.45
C ALA A 61 -12.00 5.45 -7.61
N LEU A 62 -12.38 6.70 -7.91
CA LEU A 62 -13.76 7.06 -8.22
C LEU A 62 -14.31 6.30 -9.43
N ARG A 63 -13.53 6.21 -10.51
CA ARG A 63 -13.91 5.46 -11.71
C ARG A 63 -14.16 3.98 -11.41
N ARG A 64 -13.32 3.37 -10.57
CA ARG A 64 -13.48 1.98 -10.11
C ARG A 64 -14.70 1.81 -9.22
N ALA A 65 -14.95 2.74 -8.31
CA ALA A 65 -16.15 2.76 -7.48
C ALA A 65 -17.43 2.87 -8.34
N GLN A 66 -17.43 3.73 -9.35
CA GLN A 66 -18.51 3.85 -10.34
C GLN A 66 -18.75 2.56 -11.10
N LYS A 67 -17.68 1.94 -11.60
CA LYS A 67 -17.78 0.66 -12.30
C LYS A 67 -18.33 -0.45 -11.38
N SER A 68 -17.87 -0.50 -10.13
CA SER A 68 -18.35 -1.45 -9.12
C SER A 68 -19.84 -1.23 -8.84
N ALA A 69 -20.26 0.02 -8.65
CA ALA A 69 -21.65 0.38 -8.43
C ALA A 69 -22.55 0.01 -9.62
N GLY A 70 -22.11 0.27 -10.86
CA GLY A 70 -22.85 -0.10 -12.07
C GLY A 70 -22.95 -1.60 -12.31
N ASN A 71 -22.03 -2.40 -11.76
CA ASN A 71 -22.04 -3.87 -11.85
C ASN A 71 -22.86 -4.54 -10.75
N ARG A 72 -23.47 -3.79 -9.82
CA ARG A 72 -24.29 -4.36 -8.75
C ARG A 72 -25.50 -5.07 -9.36
N SER A 73 -25.79 -6.28 -8.89
CA SER A 73 -27.03 -6.98 -9.21
C SER A 73 -28.24 -6.14 -8.77
N ILE A 74 -29.36 -6.26 -9.48
CA ILE A 74 -30.62 -5.60 -9.11
C ILE A 74 -31.12 -6.00 -7.71
N HIS A 75 -30.73 -7.19 -7.24
CA HIS A 75 -31.06 -7.69 -5.89
C HIS A 75 -30.05 -7.23 -4.81
N TYR A 76 -29.01 -6.48 -5.18
CA TYR A 76 -28.03 -6.00 -4.23
C TYR A 76 -28.62 -4.87 -3.35
N PRO A 77 -28.42 -4.87 -2.02
CA PRO A 77 -29.05 -3.88 -1.13
C PRO A 77 -28.78 -2.41 -1.48
N ARG A 78 -27.65 -2.12 -2.14
CA ARG A 78 -27.29 -0.76 -2.60
C ARG A 78 -27.34 -0.60 -4.12
N TYR A 79 -28.18 -1.36 -4.81
CA TYR A 79 -28.45 -1.15 -6.24
C TYR A 79 -29.06 0.24 -6.45
N GLY A 80 -28.56 1.01 -7.42
CA GLY A 80 -28.99 2.39 -7.68
C GLY A 80 -28.59 3.44 -6.63
N ALA A 81 -27.94 3.04 -5.53
CA ALA A 81 -27.48 3.98 -4.51
C ALA A 81 -26.29 4.83 -5.01
N GLU A 82 -26.27 6.09 -4.58
CA GLU A 82 -25.16 7.00 -4.86
C GLU A 82 -23.83 6.51 -4.29
N ILE A 83 -22.74 6.95 -4.93
CA ILE A 83 -21.38 6.61 -4.53
C ILE A 83 -20.97 7.51 -3.38
N THR A 84 -20.57 6.87 -2.29
CA THR A 84 -20.11 7.53 -1.07
C THR A 84 -18.58 7.70 -1.07
N HIS A 85 -18.10 8.49 -0.13
CA HIS A 85 -16.66 8.61 0.13
C HIS A 85 -16.03 7.23 0.37
N ASP A 86 -16.70 6.37 1.15
CA ASP A 86 -16.20 5.05 1.51
C ASP A 86 -16.16 4.09 0.32
N ASP A 87 -17.09 4.22 -0.63
CA ASP A 87 -17.03 3.47 -1.89
C ASP A 87 -15.75 3.85 -2.68
N ALA A 88 -15.41 5.13 -2.73
CA ALA A 88 -14.18 5.59 -3.36
C ALA A 88 -12.95 5.14 -2.58
N LEU A 89 -12.98 5.23 -1.24
CA LEU A 89 -11.91 4.84 -0.34
C LEU A 89 -11.57 3.35 -0.50
N ALA A 90 -12.58 2.50 -0.54
CA ALA A 90 -12.43 1.06 -0.76
C ALA A 90 -11.81 0.70 -2.12
N ASN A 91 -11.86 1.60 -3.10
CA ASN A 91 -11.27 1.44 -4.42
C ASN A 91 -9.89 2.11 -4.58
N THR A 92 -9.38 2.73 -3.52
CA THR A 92 -8.00 3.19 -3.48
C THR A 92 -7.04 2.02 -3.27
N MET A 93 -5.80 2.15 -3.74
CA MET A 93 -4.77 1.11 -3.67
C MET A 93 -3.72 1.45 -2.62
N PHE A 94 -3.10 0.44 -2.01
CA PHE A 94 -2.01 0.59 -1.03
C PHE A 94 -0.95 1.62 -1.44
N GLY A 95 -0.47 1.58 -2.69
CA GLY A 95 0.56 2.50 -3.17
C GLY A 95 0.16 3.98 -3.13
N MET A 96 -1.11 4.32 -2.96
CA MET A 96 -1.53 5.70 -2.71
C MET A 96 -1.08 6.21 -1.34
N ARG A 97 -0.94 5.32 -0.34
CA ARG A 97 -0.58 5.69 1.04
C ARG A 97 0.89 6.04 1.11
N LYS A 98 1.74 5.22 0.47
CA LYS A 98 3.16 5.52 0.27
C LYS A 98 3.37 6.90 -0.38
N ASP A 99 2.56 7.24 -1.37
CA ASP A 99 2.77 8.46 -2.18
C ASP A 99 2.35 9.77 -1.51
N ILE A 100 1.60 9.71 -0.41
CA ILE A 100 1.23 10.91 0.36
C ILE A 100 2.11 11.13 1.59
N LEU A 101 2.89 10.11 1.99
CA LEU A 101 3.85 10.20 3.10
C LEU A 101 5.13 10.93 2.68
N PRO A 102 5.88 11.53 3.65
CA PRO A 102 7.20 12.08 3.42
C PRO A 102 8.11 11.07 2.73
N ASN A 103 8.73 11.46 1.62
CA ASN A 103 9.55 10.55 0.85
C ASN A 103 10.97 10.52 1.40
N HIS A 104 11.32 9.42 2.07
CA HIS A 104 12.66 9.19 2.65
C HIS A 104 13.51 8.24 1.81
N ASP A 105 13.17 8.02 0.55
CA ASP A 105 14.02 7.27 -0.37
C ASP A 105 15.39 7.99 -0.53
N PRO A 106 16.52 7.26 -0.62
CA PRO A 106 17.84 7.89 -0.78
C PRO A 106 17.96 8.81 -2.00
N ASP A 107 17.22 8.50 -3.06
CA ASP A 107 17.18 9.30 -4.29
C ASP A 107 16.06 10.35 -4.28
N ALA A 108 15.39 10.56 -3.13
CA ALA A 108 14.37 11.58 -3.00
C ALA A 108 15.00 12.98 -3.07
N GLU A 109 14.46 13.83 -3.95
CA GLU A 109 14.86 15.24 -4.06
C GLU A 109 14.04 16.11 -3.09
N PRO A 110 14.55 16.48 -1.89
CA PRO A 110 13.71 17.10 -0.86
C PRO A 110 13.18 18.48 -1.29
N GLU A 111 13.95 19.18 -2.11
CA GLU A 111 13.61 20.51 -2.64
C GLU A 111 12.48 20.50 -3.67
N LYS A 112 12.14 19.32 -4.21
CA LYS A 112 11.04 19.20 -5.17
C LYS A 112 9.73 19.55 -4.48
N ARG A 113 8.92 20.39 -5.14
CA ARG A 113 7.61 20.85 -4.62
C ARG A 113 6.71 19.71 -4.15
N GLU A 114 6.74 18.57 -4.83
CA GLU A 114 5.98 17.38 -4.45
C GLU A 114 6.42 16.83 -3.07
N ASN A 115 7.72 16.79 -2.79
CA ASN A 115 8.23 16.29 -1.51
C ASN A 115 7.98 17.28 -0.38
N LYS A 116 8.11 18.60 -0.63
CA LYS A 116 7.66 19.64 0.32
C LYS A 116 6.18 19.50 0.67
N ASN A 117 5.35 19.20 -0.32
CA ASN A 117 3.92 18.96 -0.14
C ASN A 117 3.63 17.70 0.68
N ARG A 118 4.43 16.64 0.55
CA ARG A 118 4.31 15.42 1.36
C ARG A 118 4.68 15.67 2.82
N VAL A 119 5.78 16.41 3.06
CA VAL A 119 6.19 16.83 4.41
C VAL A 119 5.10 17.67 5.07
N ARG A 120 4.59 18.70 4.37
CA ARG A 120 3.46 19.50 4.85
C ARG A 120 2.24 18.63 5.21
N MET A 121 1.96 17.59 4.43
CA MET A 121 0.82 16.70 4.72
C MET A 121 1.01 15.78 5.90
N TRP A 122 2.26 15.43 6.18
CA TRP A 122 2.61 14.74 7.41
C TRP A 122 2.32 15.60 8.62
N GLU A 123 2.93 16.78 8.67
CA GLU A 123 2.86 17.71 9.79
C GLU A 123 1.43 18.21 10.06
N GLU A 124 0.65 18.49 9.01
CA GLU A 124 -0.69 19.06 9.18
C GLU A 124 -1.79 18.00 9.42
N ALA A 125 -1.54 16.72 9.10
CA ALA A 125 -2.58 15.70 9.12
C ALA A 125 -2.10 14.28 9.47
N LEU A 126 -1.15 13.72 8.71
CA LEU A 126 -0.90 12.27 8.75
C LEU A 126 -0.16 11.80 10.01
N GLU A 127 0.63 12.64 10.67
CA GLU A 127 1.29 12.29 11.94
C GLU A 127 0.26 11.85 12.99
N ALA A 128 -0.87 12.55 13.07
CA ALA A 128 -1.95 12.25 14.01
C ALA A 128 -2.67 10.90 13.75
N ALA A 129 -2.40 10.24 12.62
CA ALA A 129 -2.93 8.91 12.35
C ALA A 129 -2.16 7.81 13.11
N PHE A 130 -0.98 8.13 13.65
CA PHE A 130 -0.06 7.19 14.30
C PHE A 130 0.31 7.63 15.73
N PRO A 131 -0.67 7.79 16.64
CA PRO A 131 -0.44 8.43 17.95
C PRO A 131 0.44 7.64 18.92
N TYR A 132 0.72 6.36 18.66
CA TYR A 132 1.53 5.49 19.52
C TYR A 132 2.98 5.32 19.06
N GLU A 133 3.42 6.10 18.07
CA GLU A 133 4.80 6.14 17.58
C GLU A 133 5.29 7.59 17.58
N VAL A 134 6.53 7.80 18.01
CA VAL A 134 7.17 9.11 17.92
C VAL A 134 7.98 9.16 16.63
N ASP A 135 7.38 9.71 15.58
CA ASP A 135 7.94 9.73 14.22
C ASP A 135 7.82 11.14 13.60
N PRO A 136 8.52 12.14 14.15
CA PRO A 136 8.28 13.56 13.84
C PRO A 136 8.48 13.90 12.35
N ASP A 137 9.36 13.19 11.65
CA ASP A 137 9.63 13.37 10.22
C ASP A 137 8.92 12.34 9.32
N GLY A 138 8.18 11.39 9.91
CA GLY A 138 7.51 10.31 9.18
C GLY A 138 8.46 9.26 8.59
N HIS A 139 9.73 9.23 8.99
CA HIS A 139 10.73 8.32 8.43
C HIS A 139 10.39 6.86 8.70
N THR A 140 10.03 6.54 9.93
CA THR A 140 9.72 5.16 10.36
C THR A 140 8.46 4.66 9.65
N THR A 141 7.42 5.48 9.63
CA THR A 141 6.14 5.18 8.97
C THR A 141 6.32 5.02 7.47
N TYR A 142 7.10 5.88 6.83
CA TYR A 142 7.40 5.78 5.40
C TYR A 142 8.04 4.44 5.05
N TRP A 143 9.08 4.03 5.76
CA TRP A 143 9.80 2.78 5.44
C TRP A 143 8.94 1.54 5.69
N ARG A 144 8.18 1.49 6.79
CA ARG A 144 7.22 0.41 7.03
C ARG A 144 6.22 0.30 5.87
N VAL A 145 5.60 1.42 5.47
CA VAL A 145 4.65 1.43 4.34
C VAL A 145 5.34 1.06 3.01
N ALA A 146 6.57 1.52 2.77
CA ALA A 146 7.32 1.21 1.56
C ALA A 146 7.66 -0.29 1.46
N HIS A 147 8.14 -0.91 2.54
CA HIS A 147 8.45 -2.33 2.61
C HIS A 147 7.19 -3.19 2.39
N LEU A 148 6.09 -2.85 3.06
CA LEU A 148 4.81 -3.54 2.90
C LEU A 148 4.28 -3.43 1.48
N HIS A 149 4.38 -2.26 0.85
CA HIS A 149 3.99 -2.06 -0.54
C HIS A 149 4.81 -2.93 -1.50
N LEU A 150 6.13 -3.02 -1.30
CA LEU A 150 7.00 -3.85 -2.13
C LEU A 150 6.68 -5.33 -1.97
N LEU A 151 6.51 -5.82 -0.74
CA LEU A 151 6.14 -7.21 -0.48
C LEU A 151 4.76 -7.54 -1.07
N ARG A 152 3.77 -6.66 -0.88
CA ARG A 152 2.42 -6.81 -1.45
C ARG A 152 2.47 -6.97 -2.97
N ASN A 153 3.28 -6.15 -3.64
CA ASN A 153 3.41 -6.21 -5.10
C ASN A 153 4.02 -7.53 -5.54
N ARG A 154 5.11 -7.99 -4.90
CA ARG A 154 5.70 -9.30 -5.20
C ARG A 154 4.70 -10.44 -5.06
N VAL A 155 3.98 -10.50 -3.93
CA VAL A 155 2.98 -11.55 -3.68
C VAL A 155 1.84 -11.50 -4.71
N SER A 156 1.37 -10.30 -5.06
CA SER A 156 0.31 -10.12 -6.07
C SER A 156 0.76 -10.57 -7.47
N HIS A 157 2.05 -10.46 -7.78
CA HIS A 157 2.64 -10.92 -9.03
C HIS A 157 3.09 -12.38 -9.01
N MET A 158 2.92 -13.08 -7.89
CA MET A 158 3.46 -14.43 -7.67
C MET A 158 4.98 -14.49 -7.86
N ASP A 159 5.68 -13.40 -7.53
CA ASP A 159 7.14 -13.35 -7.55
C ASP A 159 7.76 -14.21 -6.45
N SER A 160 9.01 -14.59 -6.65
CA SER A 160 9.77 -15.38 -5.68
C SER A 160 9.99 -14.61 -4.37
N LEU A 161 9.79 -15.31 -3.24
CA LEU A 161 10.06 -14.84 -1.88
C LEU A 161 11.36 -15.40 -1.29
N LEU A 162 12.19 -16.08 -2.10
CA LEU A 162 13.38 -16.80 -1.62
C LEU A 162 14.42 -15.90 -0.95
N ASN A 163 14.58 -14.68 -1.46
CA ASN A 163 15.57 -13.70 -1.00
C ASN A 163 14.93 -12.51 -0.28
N VAL A 164 13.70 -12.69 0.22
CA VAL A 164 12.96 -11.67 0.97
C VAL A 164 12.90 -12.11 2.42
N ASP A 165 13.29 -11.23 3.34
CA ASP A 165 13.04 -11.47 4.76
C ASP A 165 11.56 -11.19 5.08
N VAL A 166 10.73 -12.18 4.80
CA VAL A 166 9.27 -12.09 4.98
C VAL A 166 8.92 -11.83 6.44
N LEU A 167 9.70 -12.35 7.40
CA LEU A 167 9.39 -12.17 8.82
C LEU A 167 9.66 -10.74 9.28
N ASP A 168 10.74 -10.14 8.80
CA ASP A 168 11.08 -8.75 9.08
C ASP A 168 10.00 -7.79 8.55
N VAL A 169 9.62 -7.93 7.27
CA VAL A 169 8.58 -7.07 6.67
C VAL A 169 7.20 -7.29 7.29
N ILE A 170 6.89 -8.50 7.80
CA ILE A 170 5.66 -8.71 8.56
C ILE A 170 5.75 -8.09 9.96
N GLY A 171 6.94 -8.00 10.54
CA GLY A 171 7.21 -7.19 11.73
C GLY A 171 6.91 -5.70 11.50
N ASP A 172 7.23 -5.17 10.32
CA ASP A 172 6.83 -3.81 9.93
C ASP A 172 5.29 -3.66 9.89
N ALA A 173 4.57 -4.69 9.44
CA ALA A 173 3.11 -4.67 9.41
C ALA A 173 2.52 -4.55 10.82
N PHE A 174 3.07 -5.31 11.77
CA PHE A 174 2.63 -5.27 13.17
C PHE A 174 2.97 -3.93 13.81
N SER A 175 4.21 -3.47 13.65
CA SER A 175 4.67 -2.20 14.22
C SER A 175 3.91 -1.00 13.66
N LEU A 176 3.57 -1.01 12.36
CA LEU A 176 2.76 0.03 11.73
C LEU A 176 1.31 0.03 12.22
N VAL A 177 0.74 -1.13 12.56
CA VAL A 177 -0.59 -1.18 13.17
C VAL A 177 -0.52 -0.79 14.65
N GLY A 178 0.56 -1.15 15.34
CA GLY A 178 0.83 -0.76 16.73
C GLY A 178 0.96 0.75 16.90
N SER A 179 1.52 1.44 15.89
CA SER A 179 1.57 2.92 15.89
C SER A 179 0.18 3.57 15.77
N ILE A 180 -0.81 2.86 15.21
CA ILE A 180 -2.21 3.30 15.17
C ILE A 180 -2.92 2.99 16.49
N ASP A 181 -2.85 1.74 16.93
CA ASP A 181 -3.45 1.24 18.17
C ASP A 181 -2.81 -0.10 18.59
N PRO A 182 -2.19 -0.19 19.78
CA PRO A 182 -1.60 -1.44 20.29
C PRO A 182 -2.58 -2.62 20.40
N VAL A 183 -3.88 -2.36 20.59
CA VAL A 183 -4.89 -3.41 20.63
C VAL A 183 -5.08 -4.05 19.25
N LEU A 184 -5.05 -3.24 18.19
CA LEU A 184 -5.12 -3.74 16.82
C LEU A 184 -3.87 -4.54 16.45
N GLU A 185 -2.70 -4.15 16.94
CA GLU A 185 -1.46 -4.93 16.78
C GLU A 185 -1.59 -6.31 17.45
N GLN A 186 -2.03 -6.36 18.70
CA GLN A 186 -2.24 -7.62 19.42
C GLN A 186 -3.22 -8.54 18.69
N TRP A 187 -4.29 -7.97 18.14
CA TRP A 187 -5.25 -8.74 17.36
C TRP A 187 -4.66 -9.23 16.03
N LEU A 188 -3.93 -8.38 15.30
CA LEU A 188 -3.31 -8.72 14.02
C LEU A 188 -2.22 -9.79 14.19
N THR A 189 -1.35 -9.63 15.19
CA THR A 189 -0.29 -10.60 15.52
C THR A 189 -0.88 -11.95 15.91
N GLY A 190 -1.97 -11.97 16.70
CA GLY A 190 -2.68 -13.18 17.08
C GLY A 190 -3.40 -13.89 15.91
N THR A 191 -3.83 -13.13 14.90
CA THR A 191 -4.51 -13.66 13.72
C THR A 191 -3.51 -14.17 12.66
N SER A 192 -2.31 -13.58 12.58
CA SER A 192 -1.35 -13.90 11.54
C SER A 192 -0.83 -15.34 11.60
N THR A 193 -0.94 -16.06 10.49
CA THR A 193 -0.43 -17.43 10.35
C THR A 193 0.97 -17.49 9.72
N VAL A 194 1.56 -16.33 9.39
CA VAL A 194 2.79 -16.25 8.55
C VAL A 194 3.94 -16.98 9.21
N LYS A 195 4.25 -16.68 10.48
CA LYS A 195 5.36 -17.30 11.21
C LYS A 195 5.24 -18.81 11.26
N LYS A 196 4.04 -19.32 11.59
CA LYS A 196 3.75 -20.76 11.66
C LYS A 196 3.99 -21.45 10.31
N ILE A 197 3.50 -20.86 9.21
CA ILE A 197 3.65 -21.43 7.87
C ILE A 197 5.11 -21.31 7.40
N TYR A 198 5.76 -20.19 7.65
CA TYR A 198 7.15 -19.95 7.28
C TYR A 198 8.09 -20.96 7.97
N SER A 199 7.89 -21.24 9.27
CA SER A 199 8.69 -22.23 10.01
C SER A 199 8.46 -23.67 9.54
N SER A 200 7.36 -23.96 8.84
CA SER A 200 7.11 -25.29 8.28
C SER A 200 7.89 -25.56 6.98
N ARG A 201 8.66 -24.57 6.49
CA ARG A 201 9.47 -24.71 5.28
C ARG A 201 10.48 -25.85 5.43
N PRO A 202 10.63 -26.75 4.43
CA PRO A 202 11.67 -27.75 4.50
C PRO A 202 13.02 -27.03 4.67
N PRO A 203 13.88 -27.54 5.56
CA PRO A 203 15.21 -26.96 5.72
C PRO A 203 15.85 -26.93 4.35
N VAL A 204 16.44 -25.78 3.99
CA VAL A 204 17.29 -25.72 2.80
C VAL A 204 18.37 -26.78 3.02
N GLU A 205 18.36 -27.86 2.23
CA GLU A 205 19.48 -28.79 2.24
C GLU A 205 20.71 -27.94 1.93
N ARG A 206 21.58 -27.80 2.93
CA ARG A 206 22.86 -27.11 2.78
C ARG A 206 23.74 -28.00 1.91
N GLY A 207 23.47 -28.00 0.61
CA GLY A 207 24.44 -28.42 -0.40
C GLY A 207 25.72 -27.64 -0.15
N LYS A 208 26.80 -28.39 0.09
CA LYS A 208 28.17 -27.97 0.43
C LYS A 208 28.44 -26.47 0.27
N ALA A 209 28.68 -25.83 1.41
CA ALA A 209 29.01 -24.44 1.59
C ALA A 209 29.84 -23.81 0.46
N TYR A 210 29.25 -22.85 -0.25
CA TYR A 210 30.03 -21.72 -0.77
C TYR A 210 30.01 -20.62 0.30
N ARG A 211 30.96 -20.69 1.24
CA ARG A 211 31.23 -19.58 2.17
C ARG A 211 31.76 -18.40 1.34
N ARG A 212 30.89 -17.53 0.83
CA ARG A 212 31.30 -16.13 0.64
C ARG A 212 31.19 -15.45 1.99
N LYS A 213 32.34 -15.08 2.57
CA LYS A 213 32.41 -14.16 3.71
C LYS A 213 31.66 -12.88 3.30
N LEU A 214 30.43 -12.71 3.77
CA LEU A 214 29.80 -11.40 3.85
C LEU A 214 30.46 -10.69 5.04
N SER A 215 31.60 -10.08 4.76
CA SER A 215 32.12 -8.98 5.56
C SER A 215 31.05 -7.90 5.55
N CYS A 216 30.64 -7.44 6.73
CA CYS A 216 29.91 -6.20 6.91
C CYS A 216 30.50 -5.12 5.99
N ARG A 217 29.68 -4.59 5.08
CA ARG A 217 29.92 -3.30 4.44
C ARG A 217 28.58 -2.57 4.31
N PRO A 218 28.59 -1.24 4.42
CA PRO A 218 27.39 -0.43 4.58
C PRO A 218 26.59 -0.37 3.29
N PHE A 219 25.29 -0.10 3.45
CA PHE A 219 24.36 0.29 2.40
C PHE A 219 24.96 1.47 1.63
N LEU A 220 25.46 1.24 0.41
CA LEU A 220 25.87 2.29 -0.53
C LEU A 220 25.39 1.93 -1.93
N THR A 221 24.44 2.76 -2.38
CA THR A 221 24.20 3.27 -3.74
C THR A 221 25.16 2.76 -4.82
N HIS A 222 24.63 2.18 -5.91
CA HIS A 222 25.20 2.31 -7.25
C HIS A 222 24.07 2.31 -8.29
N SER A 223 23.98 3.43 -8.99
CA SER A 223 23.29 3.64 -10.26
C SER A 223 23.75 2.65 -11.33
N GLU A 224 22.83 2.02 -12.05
CA GLU A 224 23.03 1.62 -13.46
C GLU A 224 21.70 1.59 -14.24
N GLY A 225 21.62 2.41 -15.30
CA GLY A 225 20.92 2.10 -16.56
C GLY A 225 19.40 2.32 -16.66
N PRO A 226 18.88 2.76 -17.82
CA PRO A 226 17.52 3.27 -17.95
C PRO A 226 16.47 2.15 -17.88
N CYS A 227 15.37 2.45 -17.19
CA CYS A 227 14.19 1.61 -17.10
C CYS A 227 13.66 1.21 -18.50
N PRO A 228 13.33 -0.06 -18.76
CA PRO A 228 12.60 -0.40 -19.95
C PRO A 228 11.18 0.17 -19.87
N HIS A 229 10.83 0.90 -20.92
CA HIS A 229 9.55 1.50 -21.23
C HIS A 229 8.36 0.61 -20.80
N PHE A 230 7.43 1.20 -20.05
CA PHE A 230 6.07 0.68 -19.85
C PHE A 230 5.43 0.37 -21.21
N LEU A 231 5.30 -0.92 -21.56
CA LEU A 231 4.39 -1.36 -22.60
C LEU A 231 3.00 -1.50 -21.99
N TYR A 232 2.17 -0.50 -22.25
CA TYR A 232 0.72 -0.60 -22.14
C TYR A 232 0.24 -1.73 -23.04
N PHE A 233 -0.25 -2.83 -22.46
CA PHE A 233 -1.01 -3.82 -23.21
C PHE A 233 -2.37 -3.23 -23.60
N HIS A 234 -2.49 -2.84 -24.86
CA HIS A 234 -3.77 -2.62 -25.53
C HIS A 234 -4.46 -3.99 -25.70
N PHE A 235 -5.58 -4.19 -25.01
CA PHE A 235 -6.49 -5.31 -25.29
C PHE A 235 -7.27 -4.98 -26.58
N THR A 236 -6.89 -5.58 -27.71
CA THR A 236 -7.74 -5.65 -28.90
C THR A 236 -8.64 -6.88 -28.79
N LEU A 237 -9.95 -6.64 -28.71
CA LEU A 237 -10.99 -7.67 -28.78
C LEU A 237 -11.00 -8.28 -30.19
N GLY A 238 -10.43 -9.48 -30.33
CA GLY A 238 -10.56 -10.31 -31.53
C GLY A 238 -12.00 -10.84 -31.66
N LYS A 239 -12.69 -10.44 -32.74
CA LYS A 239 -13.99 -11.00 -33.13
C LYS A 239 -13.81 -12.46 -33.54
N ILE A 240 -14.37 -13.37 -32.76
CA ILE A 240 -14.58 -14.77 -33.17
C ILE A 240 -15.86 -14.81 -34.02
N GLN A 241 -15.73 -14.91 -35.35
CA GLN A 241 -16.86 -15.31 -36.19
C GLN A 241 -17.06 -16.82 -36.07
N ARG A 242 -18.20 -17.22 -35.49
CA ARG A 242 -18.73 -18.58 -35.65
C ARG A 242 -19.37 -18.68 -37.04
N LYS A 243 -18.86 -19.57 -37.88
CA LYS A 243 -19.60 -20.14 -39.02
C LYS A 243 -20.35 -21.37 -38.54
N LEU A 244 -21.60 -21.51 -38.95
CA LEU A 244 -22.37 -22.75 -39.18
C LEU A 244 -23.82 -22.33 -39.54
N PRO A 245 -24.57 -23.08 -40.35
CA PRO A 245 -24.18 -24.06 -41.38
C PRO A 245 -24.00 -23.44 -42.76
#